data_AF-A0A9Q4H6N5-F1
#
_entry.id   AF-A0A9Q4H6N5-F1
#
_cell.length_a   1.000
_cell.length_b   1.000
_cell.length_c   1.000
_cell.angle_alpha   90.00
_cell.angle_beta   90.00
_cell.angle_gamma   90.00
#
_symmetry.space_group_name_H-M   'P 1'
#
loop_
_entity.id
_entity.type
_entity.pdbx_description
1 polymer ?
#
loop_
_entity_poly.entity_id
_entity_poly.type
_entity_poly.pdbx_seq_one_letter_code
_entity_poly.pdbx_strand_id
1 'polypeptide(L)'
;MRFAKMTILLSGFLMTSFVQAHNVWLEPTKNKDEYVVKFGHETTESYPEHKLKSIQLLKSDGSLEAATYQFQNGEAYFKADVYPIVFLQFDNGVWSKLPSGKYIEKTKKEAPSAVLSLNPVKLGKAILTWNEQATKSHNMDYELVPQAKPEAGKPLSVLILHKGKPVSGIKVGSGEDKPFELTNAQGIAQFTPVAGFNKVWAEFEEKGVEHPDYTERSIEYMLTFDVK
;
A
#
# COMPACT_ATOMS: atom_id res chain seq x y z
N MET A 1 17.66 1.82 60.17
CA MET A 1 17.03 2.44 58.98
C MET A 1 18.10 2.59 57.90
N ARG A 2 18.05 1.80 56.82
CA ARG A 2 18.90 1.97 55.64
C ARG A 2 17.97 2.15 54.44
N PHE A 3 17.94 3.37 53.91
CA PHE A 3 17.19 3.67 52.69
C PHE A 3 17.91 3.02 51.51
N ALA A 4 17.33 1.97 50.94
CA ALA A 4 17.77 1.43 49.66
C ALA A 4 17.40 2.44 48.57
N LYS A 5 18.40 2.95 47.86
CA LYS A 5 18.22 3.81 46.69
C LYS A 5 17.56 2.97 45.59
N MET A 6 16.29 3.24 45.33
CA MET A 6 15.55 2.67 44.21
C MET A 6 15.98 3.38 42.94
N THR A 7 16.98 2.83 42.25
CA THR A 7 17.33 3.27 40.89
C THR A 7 16.23 2.79 39.95
N ILE A 8 15.28 3.68 39.63
CA ILE A 8 14.34 3.46 38.54
C ILE A 8 15.14 3.60 37.24
N LEU A 9 15.59 2.47 36.69
CA LEU A 9 16.01 2.40 35.29
C LEU A 9 14.75 2.60 34.45
N LEU A 10 14.57 3.84 33.98
CA LEU A 10 13.60 4.16 32.95
C LEU A 10 14.09 3.53 31.65
N SER A 11 13.74 2.26 31.42
CA SER A 11 13.94 1.61 30.12
C SER A 11 13.13 2.38 29.10
N GLY A 12 13.79 3.28 28.37
CA GLY A 12 13.21 3.99 27.24
C GLY A 12 12.70 2.96 26.24
N PHE A 13 11.38 2.85 26.14
CA PHE A 13 10.73 2.08 25.10
C PHE A 13 11.06 2.78 23.77
N LEU A 14 12.09 2.31 23.09
CA LEU A 14 12.39 2.67 21.72
C LEU A 14 11.21 2.18 20.88
N MET A 15 10.25 3.08 20.64
CA MET A 15 9.21 2.92 19.61
C MET A 15 9.91 2.91 18.24
N THR A 16 10.54 1.79 17.90
CA THR A 16 11.09 1.54 16.56
C THR A 16 10.01 0.87 15.75
N SER A 17 9.12 1.64 15.13
CA SER A 17 8.25 1.07 14.11
C SER A 17 7.59 2.15 13.26
N PHE A 18 7.13 1.71 12.10
CA PHE A 18 5.94 2.19 11.36
C PHE A 18 6.13 2.97 10.08
N VAL A 19 7.29 3.54 9.76
CA VAL A 19 7.41 4.28 8.48
C VAL A 19 7.19 3.40 7.24
N GLN A 20 7.47 2.10 7.37
CA GLN A 20 7.28 1.17 6.27
C GLN A 20 5.81 0.71 6.15
N ALA A 21 5.15 0.32 7.23
CA ALA A 21 3.86 -0.39 7.18
C ALA A 21 2.63 0.42 6.69
N HIS A 22 2.76 1.73 6.44
CA HIS A 22 1.64 2.52 5.91
C HIS A 22 1.25 2.06 4.51
N ASN A 23 -0.03 1.92 4.27
CA ASN A 23 -0.63 1.61 2.97
C ASN A 23 -1.54 2.73 2.51
N VAL A 24 -1.98 2.66 1.26
CA VAL A 24 -3.01 3.55 0.70
C VAL A 24 -4.19 2.72 0.22
N TRP A 25 -5.42 3.10 0.56
CA TRP A 25 -6.64 2.42 0.11
C TRP A 25 -7.83 3.38 0.01
N LEU A 26 -8.95 2.90 -0.51
CA LEU A 26 -10.20 3.64 -0.56
C LEU A 26 -11.18 3.14 0.50
N GLU A 27 -11.90 4.08 1.09
CA GLU A 27 -13.09 3.80 1.90
C GLU A 27 -14.28 4.59 1.34
N PRO A 28 -15.50 4.01 1.34
CA PRO A 28 -16.71 4.75 1.00
C PRO A 28 -17.01 5.80 2.09
N THR A 29 -17.52 6.96 1.69
CA THR A 29 -17.99 7.96 2.65
C THR A 29 -19.48 7.75 2.98
N LYS A 30 -20.05 8.65 3.79
CA LYS A 30 -21.50 8.70 4.03
C LYS A 30 -22.27 9.20 2.81
N ASN A 31 -21.61 9.92 1.91
CA ASN A 31 -22.20 10.39 0.68
C ASN A 31 -22.19 9.26 -0.34
N LYS A 32 -23.30 9.13 -1.07
CA LYS A 32 -23.44 8.09 -2.07
C LYS A 32 -22.35 8.22 -3.14
N ASP A 33 -21.71 7.10 -3.45
CA ASP A 33 -20.75 6.94 -4.53
C ASP A 33 -19.45 7.78 -4.38
N GLU A 34 -19.27 8.42 -3.23
CA GLU A 34 -18.06 9.16 -2.86
C GLU A 34 -17.12 8.27 -2.06
N TYR A 35 -15.83 8.41 -2.35
CA TYR A 35 -14.75 7.69 -1.70
C TYR A 35 -13.71 8.66 -1.17
N VAL A 36 -13.00 8.21 -0.13
CA VAL A 36 -11.88 8.92 0.46
C VAL A 36 -10.62 8.06 0.36
N VAL A 37 -9.51 8.68 -0.03
CA VAL A 37 -8.20 8.04 0.00
C VAL A 37 -7.66 8.06 1.41
N LYS A 38 -7.51 6.88 2.01
CA LYS A 38 -6.93 6.66 3.34
C LYS A 38 -5.46 6.30 3.24
N PHE A 39 -4.69 6.80 4.20
CA PHE A 39 -3.28 6.47 4.40
C PHE A 39 -3.11 6.01 5.85
N GLY A 40 -2.40 4.91 6.09
CA GLY A 40 -2.37 4.31 7.43
C GLY A 40 -2.06 2.82 7.45
N HIS A 41 -2.26 2.22 8.60
CA HIS A 41 -2.24 0.77 8.77
C HIS A 41 -3.52 0.31 9.48
N GLU A 42 -3.46 0.06 10.79
CA GLU A 42 -4.65 -0.19 11.63
C GLU A 42 -5.42 1.11 11.92
N THR A 43 -4.69 2.22 12.06
CA THR A 43 -5.23 3.58 12.18
C THR A 43 -4.87 4.40 10.97
N THR A 44 -5.76 5.33 10.59
CA THR A 44 -5.54 6.26 9.47
C THR A 44 -4.91 7.56 9.93
N GLU A 45 -4.11 8.17 9.07
CA GLU A 45 -3.42 9.44 9.29
C GLU A 45 -3.71 10.43 8.15
N SER A 46 -3.71 11.73 8.47
CA SER A 46 -3.68 12.78 7.47
C SER A 46 -2.36 12.77 6.71
N TYR A 47 -2.36 13.16 5.43
CA TYR A 47 -1.15 13.29 4.63
C TYR A 47 -1.07 14.65 3.94
N PRO A 48 0.14 15.10 3.52
CA PRO A 48 0.28 16.22 2.61
C PRO A 48 -0.25 15.87 1.21
N GLU A 49 -1.02 16.76 0.58
CA GLU A 49 -1.63 16.52 -0.73
C GLU A 49 -0.62 16.05 -1.79
N HIS A 50 0.56 16.66 -1.82
CA HIS A 50 1.60 16.34 -2.81
C HIS A 50 2.12 14.90 -2.76
N LYS A 51 1.86 14.15 -1.69
CA LYS A 51 2.19 12.72 -1.60
C LYS A 51 1.24 11.86 -2.44
N LEU A 52 0.00 12.29 -2.63
CA LEU A 52 -0.92 11.66 -3.57
C LEU A 52 -0.54 12.04 -5.00
N LYS A 53 0.01 11.09 -5.76
CA LYS A 53 0.53 11.33 -7.11
C LYS A 53 -0.53 11.13 -8.19
N SER A 54 -1.43 10.17 -8.00
CA SER A 54 -2.54 9.97 -8.93
C SER A 54 -3.69 9.19 -8.32
N ILE A 55 -4.90 9.53 -8.77
CA ILE A 55 -6.09 8.68 -8.71
C ILE A 55 -6.52 8.45 -10.16
N GLN A 56 -6.49 7.21 -10.64
CA GLN A 56 -6.93 6.85 -11.98
C GLN A 56 -8.20 6.01 -11.91
N LEU A 57 -9.23 6.44 -12.63
CA LEU A 57 -10.53 5.79 -12.70
C LEU A 57 -10.58 4.93 -13.96
N LEU A 58 -10.83 3.63 -13.79
CA LEU A 58 -10.99 2.71 -14.91
C LEU A 58 -12.45 2.69 -15.34
N LYS A 59 -12.70 2.96 -16.63
CA LYS A 59 -14.02 2.84 -17.25
C LYS A 59 -14.33 1.39 -17.60
N SER A 60 -15.61 1.10 -17.83
CA SER A 60 -16.05 -0.25 -18.22
C SER A 60 -15.46 -0.72 -19.56
N ASP A 61 -15.06 0.20 -20.44
CA ASP A 61 -14.38 -0.10 -21.71
C ASP A 61 -12.86 -0.39 -21.55
N GLY A 62 -12.32 -0.29 -20.33
CA GLY A 62 -10.92 -0.52 -20.01
C GLY A 62 -10.02 0.71 -20.15
N SER A 63 -10.55 1.86 -20.55
CA SER A 63 -9.79 3.12 -20.59
C SER A 63 -9.67 3.76 -19.21
N LEU A 64 -8.62 4.56 -19.00
CA LEU A 64 -8.32 5.25 -17.75
C LEU A 64 -8.53 6.76 -17.91
N GLU A 65 -8.96 7.40 -16.83
CA GLU A 65 -8.90 8.85 -16.71
C GLU A 65 -8.53 9.29 -15.29
N ALA A 66 -7.94 10.47 -15.15
CA ALA A 66 -7.61 11.02 -13.84
C ALA A 66 -8.90 11.46 -13.12
N ALA A 67 -9.00 11.15 -11.83
CA ALA A 67 -10.10 11.65 -11.00
C ALA A 67 -9.91 13.15 -10.70
N THR A 68 -11.00 13.90 -10.70
CA THR A 68 -11.07 15.18 -10.01
C THR A 68 -11.41 14.91 -8.54
N TYR A 69 -10.62 15.45 -7.61
CA TYR A 69 -10.82 15.26 -6.18
C TYR A 69 -10.80 16.59 -5.43
N GLN A 70 -11.38 16.60 -4.23
CA GLN A 70 -11.28 17.69 -3.26
C GLN A 70 -10.34 17.26 -2.15
N PHE A 71 -9.30 18.06 -1.89
CA PHE A 71 -8.40 17.84 -0.77
C PHE A 71 -8.82 18.65 0.44
N GLN A 72 -9.14 17.98 1.54
CA GLN A 72 -9.56 18.64 2.77
C GLN A 72 -9.18 17.83 3.99
N ASN A 73 -8.78 18.52 5.07
CA ASN A 73 -8.42 17.90 6.35
C ASN A 73 -7.37 16.78 6.22
N GLY A 74 -6.48 16.88 5.23
CA GLY A 74 -5.40 15.91 5.02
C GLY A 74 -5.81 14.63 4.28
N GLU A 75 -6.96 14.63 3.59
CA GLU A 75 -7.44 13.51 2.79
C GLU A 75 -8.07 13.99 1.46
N ALA A 76 -7.99 13.14 0.43
CA ALA A 76 -8.61 13.37 -0.87
C ALA A 76 -9.96 12.66 -0.99
N TYR A 77 -10.99 13.41 -1.40
CA TYR A 77 -12.37 12.97 -1.57
C TYR A 77 -12.77 13.07 -3.05
N PHE A 78 -13.38 12.04 -3.61
CA PHE A 78 -13.79 12.02 -5.01
C PHE A 78 -14.96 11.08 -5.25
N LYS A 79 -15.63 11.27 -6.38
CA LYS A 79 -16.73 10.41 -6.83
C LYS A 79 -16.22 9.33 -7.77
N ALA A 80 -16.74 8.11 -7.63
CA ALA A 80 -16.37 6.98 -8.47
C ALA A 80 -17.58 6.14 -8.96
N ASP A 81 -18.75 6.76 -9.00
CA ASP A 81 -20.09 6.17 -9.15
C ASP A 81 -20.24 5.16 -10.30
N VAL A 82 -19.51 5.36 -11.39
CA VAL A 82 -19.63 4.59 -12.64
C VAL A 82 -18.37 3.77 -12.95
N TYR A 83 -17.36 3.82 -12.09
CA TYR A 83 -16.05 3.23 -12.35
C TYR A 83 -15.89 1.92 -11.59
N PRO A 84 -15.72 0.78 -12.26
CA PRO A 84 -15.54 -0.51 -11.59
C PRO A 84 -14.24 -0.59 -10.79
N ILE A 85 -13.18 0.12 -11.19
CA ILE A 85 -11.86 0.03 -10.57
C ILE A 85 -11.25 1.44 -10.43
N VAL A 86 -10.54 1.65 -9.32
CA VAL A 86 -9.72 2.84 -9.09
C VAL A 86 -8.29 2.42 -8.76
N PHE A 87 -7.32 3.06 -9.40
CA PHE A 87 -5.91 2.92 -9.09
C PHE A 87 -5.37 4.14 -8.34
N LEU A 88 -4.51 3.89 -7.37
CA LEU A 88 -3.87 4.91 -6.55
C LEU A 88 -2.37 4.83 -6.70
N GLN A 89 -1.73 5.99 -6.77
CA GLN A 89 -0.28 6.13 -6.60
C GLN A 89 -0.01 7.18 -5.54
N PHE A 90 0.76 6.79 -4.54
CA PHE A 90 1.14 7.62 -3.41
C PHE A 90 2.64 7.46 -3.16
N ASP A 91 3.37 8.56 -3.11
CA ASP A 91 4.79 8.58 -2.78
C ASP A 91 4.94 9.05 -1.34
N ASN A 92 5.38 8.15 -0.46
CA ASN A 92 5.50 8.47 0.96
C ASN A 92 6.77 9.27 1.29
N GLY A 93 7.51 9.74 0.28
CA GLY A 93 8.73 10.53 0.45
C GLY A 93 9.97 9.65 0.61
N VAL A 94 11.10 10.25 1.01
CA VAL A 94 12.32 9.50 1.30
C VAL A 94 12.53 9.43 2.80
N TRP A 95 12.78 8.23 3.29
CA TRP A 95 13.00 7.94 4.70
C TRP A 95 14.40 7.39 4.92
N SER A 96 15.15 8.07 5.77
CA SER A 96 16.52 7.73 6.09
C SER A 96 16.63 7.17 7.51
N LYS A 97 17.22 5.99 7.62
CA LYS A 97 17.55 5.34 8.90
C LYS A 97 18.90 5.84 9.39
N LEU A 98 18.91 6.53 10.51
CA LEU A 98 20.15 6.96 11.16
C LEU A 98 20.87 5.77 11.83
N PRO A 99 22.17 5.87 12.16
CA PRO A 99 22.89 4.83 12.90
C PRO A 99 22.24 4.46 14.25
N SER A 100 21.46 5.38 14.84
CA SER A 100 20.67 5.13 16.04
C SER A 100 19.45 4.22 15.82
N GLY A 101 19.13 3.87 14.58
CA GLY A 101 17.94 3.12 14.19
C GLY A 101 16.70 3.97 13.92
N LYS A 102 16.72 5.27 14.26
CA LYS A 102 15.61 6.20 14.03
C LYS A 102 15.44 6.50 12.54
N TYR A 103 14.20 6.44 12.06
CA TYR A 103 13.82 6.95 10.74
C TYR A 103 13.47 8.44 10.78
N ILE A 104 13.91 9.17 9.77
CA ILE A 104 13.54 10.57 9.52
C ILE A 104 13.18 10.74 8.05
N GLU A 105 12.17 11.56 7.75
CA GLU A 105 11.78 11.88 6.38
C GLU A 105 12.76 12.89 5.79
N LYS A 106 13.90 12.37 5.32
CA LYS A 106 14.99 13.10 4.68
C LYS A 106 15.65 12.22 3.63
N THR A 107 16.12 12.85 2.57
CA THR A 107 16.91 12.19 1.52
C THR A 107 18.30 11.78 2.03
N LYS A 108 18.97 10.91 1.28
CA LYS A 108 20.37 10.54 1.52
C LYS A 108 21.31 11.74 1.51
N LYS A 109 21.03 12.77 0.70
CA LYS A 109 21.80 14.02 0.67
C LYS A 109 21.63 14.85 1.94
N GLU A 110 20.40 14.95 2.44
CA GLU A 110 20.08 15.72 3.65
C GLU A 110 20.46 14.98 4.94
N ALA A 111 20.60 13.65 4.88
CA ALA A 111 21.03 12.79 5.97
C ALA A 111 22.21 11.90 5.54
N PRO A 112 23.40 12.46 5.27
CA PRO A 112 24.53 11.70 4.72
C PRO A 112 25.01 10.55 5.61
N SER A 113 24.84 10.69 6.93
CA SER A 113 25.18 9.66 7.93
C SER A 113 24.19 8.49 8.01
N ALA A 114 23.06 8.55 7.27
CA ALA A 114 22.08 7.47 7.27
C ALA A 114 22.69 6.16 6.76
N VAL A 115 22.38 5.06 7.45
CA VAL A 115 22.85 3.70 7.07
C VAL A 115 21.98 3.08 5.97
N LEU A 116 20.78 3.62 5.78
CA LEU A 116 19.82 3.24 4.74
C LEU A 116 18.97 4.46 4.40
N SER A 117 18.67 4.67 3.12
CA SER A 117 17.68 5.65 2.67
C SER A 117 16.74 4.99 1.67
N LEU A 118 15.45 4.94 2.00
CA LEU A 118 14.44 4.24 1.22
C LEU A 118 13.35 5.19 0.73
N ASN A 119 12.86 4.96 -0.48
CA ASN A 119 11.66 5.62 -1.01
C ASN A 119 10.50 4.61 -1.01
N PRO A 120 9.56 4.68 -0.06
CA PRO A 120 8.40 3.81 -0.04
C PRO A 120 7.29 4.40 -0.93
N VAL A 121 6.97 3.70 -2.01
CA VAL A 121 5.84 4.02 -2.88
C VAL A 121 4.68 3.10 -2.54
N LYS A 122 3.48 3.67 -2.39
CA LYS A 122 2.25 2.95 -2.08
C LYS A 122 1.34 2.99 -3.30
N LEU A 123 0.94 1.82 -3.74
CA LEU A 123 0.05 1.61 -4.87
C LEU A 123 -1.25 0.99 -4.38
N GLY A 124 -2.36 1.36 -5.02
CA GLY A 124 -3.67 0.82 -4.71
C GLY A 124 -4.40 0.39 -5.97
N LYS A 125 -5.18 -0.70 -5.88
CA LYS A 125 -6.24 -1.06 -6.83
C LYS A 125 -7.48 -1.41 -6.03
N ALA A 126 -8.50 -0.58 -6.12
CA ALA A 126 -9.80 -0.84 -5.51
C ALA A 126 -10.76 -1.34 -6.57
N ILE A 127 -11.30 -2.55 -6.40
CA ILE A 127 -12.41 -3.08 -7.21
C ILE A 127 -13.70 -2.65 -6.51
N LEU A 128 -14.32 -1.58 -7.01
CA LEU A 128 -15.57 -1.03 -6.49
C LEU A 128 -16.78 -1.82 -6.98
N THR A 129 -16.71 -2.35 -8.21
CA THR A 129 -17.74 -3.21 -8.78
C THR A 129 -17.11 -4.39 -9.51
N TRP A 130 -17.52 -5.60 -9.14
CA TRP A 130 -17.09 -6.83 -9.81
C TRP A 130 -17.70 -6.95 -11.20
N ASN A 131 -16.88 -6.75 -12.22
CA ASN A 131 -17.19 -7.02 -13.63
C ASN A 131 -15.98 -7.70 -14.31
N GLU A 132 -16.02 -7.83 -15.64
CA GLU A 132 -14.94 -8.45 -16.41
C GLU A 132 -13.58 -7.74 -16.31
N GLN A 133 -13.53 -6.45 -15.94
CA GLN A 133 -12.26 -5.73 -15.76
C GLN A 133 -11.55 -6.19 -14.49
N ALA A 134 -12.28 -6.66 -13.47
CA ALA A 134 -11.69 -7.09 -12.20
C ALA A 134 -10.64 -8.21 -12.34
N THR A 135 -10.77 -9.03 -13.37
CA THR A 135 -9.88 -10.16 -13.67
C THR A 135 -8.95 -9.91 -14.86
N LYS A 136 -8.85 -8.66 -15.34
CA LYS A 136 -7.94 -8.23 -16.39
C LYS A 136 -6.74 -7.47 -15.80
N SER A 137 -5.65 -7.47 -16.54
CA SER A 137 -4.53 -6.54 -16.33
C SER A 137 -4.78 -5.23 -17.09
N HIS A 138 -4.27 -4.12 -16.57
CA HIS A 138 -4.53 -2.78 -17.10
C HIS A 138 -3.24 -2.03 -17.46
N ASN A 139 -2.17 -2.78 -17.75
CA ASN A 139 -0.85 -2.25 -18.12
C ASN A 139 -0.24 -1.30 -17.08
N MET A 140 -0.52 -1.55 -15.79
CA MET A 140 0.17 -0.88 -14.70
C MET A 140 1.58 -1.47 -14.53
N ASP A 141 2.53 -0.66 -14.08
CA ASP A 141 3.90 -1.12 -13.80
C ASP A 141 3.90 -2.21 -12.73
N TYR A 142 3.04 -2.10 -11.72
CA TYR A 142 2.79 -3.14 -10.72
C TYR A 142 1.31 -3.44 -10.71
N GLU A 143 0.91 -4.71 -10.64
CA GLU A 143 -0.51 -5.05 -10.59
C GLU A 143 -0.80 -6.36 -9.87
N LEU A 144 -1.82 -6.34 -9.02
CA LEU A 144 -2.48 -7.54 -8.51
C LEU A 144 -3.79 -7.78 -9.28
N VAL A 145 -3.92 -8.98 -9.86
CA VAL A 145 -5.05 -9.36 -10.71
C VAL A 145 -5.72 -10.61 -10.14
N PRO A 146 -6.89 -10.47 -9.48
CA PRO A 146 -7.74 -11.61 -9.14
C PRO A 146 -8.01 -12.47 -10.37
N GLN A 147 -7.91 -13.79 -10.23
CA GLN A 147 -8.17 -14.72 -11.35
C GLN A 147 -9.64 -15.16 -11.42
N ALA A 148 -10.45 -14.77 -10.45
CA ALA A 148 -11.88 -15.03 -10.40
C ALA A 148 -12.58 -13.98 -9.51
N LYS A 149 -13.92 -13.98 -9.54
CA LYS A 149 -14.71 -13.30 -8.52
C LYS A 149 -14.54 -14.03 -7.17
N PRO A 150 -14.26 -13.33 -6.07
CA PRO A 150 -14.00 -13.93 -4.76
C PRO A 150 -15.28 -14.50 -4.16
N GLU A 151 -15.08 -15.52 -3.33
CA GLU A 151 -16.08 -16.07 -2.42
C GLU A 151 -15.48 -16.17 -1.02
N ALA A 152 -16.25 -15.82 0.00
CA ALA A 152 -15.76 -15.84 1.38
C ALA A 152 -15.37 -17.26 1.80
N GLY A 153 -14.20 -17.41 2.40
CA GLY A 153 -13.66 -18.69 2.88
C GLY A 153 -13.13 -19.62 1.79
N LYS A 154 -13.17 -19.22 0.51
CA LYS A 154 -12.59 -20.00 -0.60
C LYS A 154 -11.27 -19.38 -1.07
N PRO A 155 -10.25 -20.19 -1.41
CA PRO A 155 -9.03 -19.65 -2.00
C PRO A 155 -9.30 -18.89 -3.29
N LEU A 156 -8.79 -17.66 -3.36
CA LEU A 156 -8.72 -16.82 -4.55
C LEU A 156 -7.27 -16.79 -5.02
N SER A 157 -7.05 -17.23 -6.25
CA SER A 157 -5.75 -17.04 -6.92
C SER A 157 -5.61 -15.58 -7.34
N VAL A 158 -4.50 -14.96 -6.97
CA VAL A 158 -4.12 -13.61 -7.38
C VAL A 158 -2.85 -13.71 -8.21
N LEU A 159 -2.87 -13.16 -9.42
CA LEU A 159 -1.71 -13.03 -10.29
C LEU A 159 -1.02 -11.70 -10.03
N ILE A 160 0.29 -11.75 -9.80
CA ILE A 160 1.11 -10.59 -9.46
C ILE A 160 2.00 -10.29 -10.66
N LEU A 161 1.91 -9.05 -11.15
CA LEU A 161 2.60 -8.57 -12.34
C LEU A 161 3.56 -7.43 -12.00
N HIS A 162 4.72 -7.43 -12.66
CA HIS A 162 5.61 -6.28 -12.80
C HIS A 162 5.85 -6.05 -14.30
N LYS A 163 5.47 -4.88 -14.81
CA LYS A 163 5.53 -4.48 -16.23
C LYS A 163 4.85 -5.52 -17.13
N GLY A 164 3.66 -5.95 -16.71
CA GLY A 164 2.85 -6.96 -17.41
C GLY A 164 3.40 -8.40 -17.36
N LYS A 165 4.49 -8.66 -16.63
CA LYS A 165 5.09 -10.00 -16.51
C LYS A 165 4.84 -10.60 -15.13
N PRO A 166 4.49 -11.90 -15.03
CA PRO A 166 4.35 -12.57 -13.74
C PRO A 166 5.65 -12.56 -12.93
N VAL A 167 5.54 -12.36 -11.62
CA VAL A 167 6.70 -12.31 -10.70
C VAL A 167 6.56 -13.31 -9.57
N SER A 168 7.55 -14.19 -9.42
CA SER A 168 7.65 -15.16 -8.33
C SER A 168 8.31 -14.57 -7.08
N GLY A 169 8.05 -15.16 -5.91
CA GLY A 169 8.70 -14.80 -4.65
C GLY A 169 8.18 -13.49 -4.02
N ILE A 170 7.06 -12.96 -4.51
CA ILE A 170 6.39 -11.80 -3.91
C ILE A 170 5.55 -12.26 -2.74
N LYS A 171 5.68 -11.58 -1.59
CA LYS A 171 4.83 -11.82 -0.42
C LYS A 171 3.42 -11.32 -0.71
N VAL A 172 2.41 -12.14 -0.41
CA VAL A 172 0.99 -11.80 -0.56
C VAL A 172 0.24 -12.23 0.70
N GLY A 173 -0.48 -11.31 1.32
CA GLY A 173 -1.19 -11.57 2.57
C GLY A 173 -2.16 -10.47 2.94
N SER A 174 -2.62 -10.45 4.19
CA SER A 174 -3.52 -9.38 4.68
C SER A 174 -2.78 -8.16 5.23
N GLY A 175 -1.44 -8.19 5.28
CA GLY A 175 -0.59 -7.10 5.77
C GLY A 175 0.84 -7.57 6.05
N GLU A 176 1.75 -6.63 6.25
CA GLU A 176 3.21 -6.87 6.43
C GLU A 176 3.52 -7.78 7.64
N ASP A 177 2.84 -7.55 8.77
CA ASP A 177 3.04 -8.29 10.03
C ASP A 177 2.14 -9.53 10.16
N LYS A 178 1.55 -10.00 9.04
CA LYS A 178 0.61 -11.14 9.02
C LYS A 178 1.19 -12.30 8.21
N PRO A 179 0.68 -13.53 8.40
CA PRO A 179 1.04 -14.64 7.52
C PRO A 179 0.84 -14.28 6.04
N PHE A 180 1.80 -14.68 5.22
CA PHE A 180 1.79 -14.44 3.78
C PHE A 180 2.10 -15.73 3.02
N GLU A 181 1.68 -15.77 1.76
CA GLU A 181 2.12 -16.73 0.78
C GLU A 181 3.12 -16.08 -0.18
N LEU A 182 4.03 -16.88 -0.74
CA LEU A 182 4.92 -16.42 -1.81
C LEU A 182 4.33 -16.78 -3.16
N THR A 183 4.40 -15.86 -4.12
CA THR A 183 4.00 -16.16 -5.48
C THR A 183 4.88 -17.26 -6.09
N ASN A 184 4.25 -18.20 -6.80
CA ASN A 184 4.92 -19.30 -7.48
C ASN A 184 5.61 -18.85 -8.79
N ALA A 185 6.16 -19.79 -9.56
CA ALA A 185 6.83 -19.51 -10.84
C ALA A 185 5.92 -18.90 -11.92
N GLN A 186 4.60 -19.02 -11.77
CA GLN A 186 3.59 -18.39 -12.63
C GLN A 186 3.13 -17.04 -12.09
N GLY A 187 3.76 -16.53 -11.02
CA GLY A 187 3.41 -15.26 -10.37
C GLY A 187 2.10 -15.32 -9.59
N ILE A 188 1.64 -16.50 -9.18
CA ILE A 188 0.37 -16.69 -8.48
C ILE A 188 0.61 -16.98 -6.99
N ALA A 189 -0.14 -16.29 -6.13
CA ALA A 189 -0.31 -16.65 -4.71
C ALA A 189 -1.80 -16.86 -4.40
N GLN A 190 -2.12 -17.66 -3.37
CA GLN A 190 -3.48 -17.77 -2.89
C GLN A 190 -3.74 -16.74 -1.78
N PHE A 191 -4.95 -16.22 -1.77
CA PHE A 191 -5.51 -15.42 -0.69
C PHE A 191 -6.88 -15.98 -0.36
N THR A 192 -7.25 -16.10 0.91
CA THR A 192 -8.61 -16.55 1.29
C THR A 192 -9.42 -15.36 1.75
N PRO A 193 -10.36 -14.83 0.94
CA PRO A 193 -11.16 -13.69 1.33
C PRO A 193 -12.12 -14.02 2.47
N VAL A 194 -12.49 -13.00 3.22
CA VAL A 194 -13.58 -13.04 4.21
C VAL A 194 -14.81 -12.30 3.70
N ALA A 195 -15.97 -12.49 4.32
CA ALA A 195 -17.15 -11.68 4.01
C ALA A 195 -16.89 -10.20 4.39
N GLY A 196 -17.37 -9.28 3.55
CA GLY A 196 -17.15 -7.84 3.68
C GLY A 196 -15.88 -7.36 3.00
N PHE A 197 -15.27 -6.32 3.57
CA PHE A 197 -14.14 -5.61 2.98
C PHE A 197 -12.82 -6.37 3.15
N ASN A 198 -12.11 -6.57 2.06
CA ASN A 198 -10.84 -7.28 2.02
C ASN A 198 -9.70 -6.35 1.57
N LYS A 199 -8.53 -6.59 2.17
CA LYS A 199 -7.25 -5.96 1.84
C LYS A 199 -6.24 -7.06 1.52
N VAL A 200 -5.78 -7.09 0.26
CA VAL A 200 -4.71 -7.98 -0.19
C VAL A 200 -3.47 -7.13 -0.37
N TRP A 201 -2.50 -7.35 0.50
CA TRP A 201 -1.22 -6.67 0.53
C TRP A 201 -0.18 -7.47 -0.25
N ALA A 202 0.67 -6.77 -0.99
CA ALA A 202 1.89 -7.31 -1.56
C ALA A 202 3.05 -6.31 -1.48
N GLU A 203 4.27 -6.83 -1.43
CA GLU A 203 5.51 -6.05 -1.31
C GLU A 203 6.50 -6.42 -2.41
N PHE A 204 7.00 -5.40 -3.10
CA PHE A 204 8.10 -5.51 -4.05
C PHE A 204 9.29 -4.72 -3.54
N GLU A 205 10.47 -5.34 -3.60
CA GLU A 205 11.73 -4.69 -3.30
C GLU A 205 12.47 -4.35 -4.60
N GLU A 206 12.69 -3.07 -4.86
CA GLU A 206 13.61 -2.60 -5.89
C GLU A 206 14.97 -2.31 -5.24
N LYS A 207 15.87 -3.30 -5.30
CA LYS A 207 17.25 -3.15 -4.79
C LYS A 207 18.16 -2.54 -5.84
N GLY A 208 19.14 -1.76 -5.38
CA GLY A 208 20.18 -1.20 -6.25
C GLY A 208 19.68 -0.13 -7.21
N VAL A 209 18.65 0.63 -6.80
CA VAL A 209 18.19 1.78 -7.58
C VAL A 209 19.29 2.84 -7.60
N GLU A 210 19.72 3.23 -8.79
CA GLU A 210 20.67 4.33 -8.97
C GLU A 210 19.92 5.66 -8.87
N HIS A 211 19.83 6.22 -7.65
CA HIS A 211 19.19 7.51 -7.41
C HIS A 211 20.01 8.37 -6.45
N PRO A 212 20.11 9.69 -6.68
CA PRO A 212 20.97 10.53 -5.83
C PRO A 212 20.39 10.78 -4.42
N ASP A 213 19.10 10.50 -4.21
CA ASP A 213 18.39 10.82 -2.96
C ASP A 213 18.04 9.61 -2.09
N TYR A 214 18.13 8.38 -2.59
CA TYR A 214 17.85 7.15 -1.84
C TYR A 214 18.61 5.97 -2.45
N THR A 215 18.81 4.91 -1.68
CA THR A 215 19.56 3.70 -2.08
C THR A 215 18.65 2.53 -2.40
N GLU A 216 17.42 2.56 -1.93
CA GLU A 216 16.43 1.49 -2.09
C GLU A 216 15.05 2.08 -2.35
N ARG A 217 14.21 1.34 -3.08
CA ARG A 217 12.78 1.64 -3.20
C ARG A 217 11.99 0.41 -2.80
N SER A 218 10.97 0.63 -1.98
CA SER A 218 9.95 -0.38 -1.69
C SER A 218 8.65 0.02 -2.36
N ILE A 219 7.96 -0.97 -2.93
CA ILE A 219 6.61 -0.81 -3.44
C ILE A 219 5.71 -1.65 -2.57
N GLU A 220 4.74 -1.02 -1.92
CA GLU A 220 3.64 -1.74 -1.27
C GLU A 220 2.38 -1.53 -2.08
N TYR A 221 1.69 -2.64 -2.34
CA TYR A 221 0.50 -2.68 -3.16
C TYR A 221 -0.68 -3.18 -2.35
N MET A 222 -1.77 -2.41 -2.36
CA MET A 222 -3.02 -2.77 -1.71
C MET A 222 -4.11 -3.00 -2.75
N LEU A 223 -4.51 -4.25 -2.94
CA LEU A 223 -5.72 -4.61 -3.68
C LEU A 223 -6.90 -4.68 -2.69
N THR A 224 -7.95 -3.92 -2.92
CA THR A 224 -9.15 -3.93 -2.07
C THR A 224 -10.40 -4.28 -2.84
N PHE A 225 -11.30 -5.01 -2.19
CA PHE A 225 -12.60 -5.39 -2.74
C PHE A 225 -13.55 -5.86 -1.65
N ASP A 226 -14.85 -5.81 -1.93
CA ASP A 226 -15.87 -6.42 -1.08
C ASP A 226 -16.25 -7.83 -1.58
N VAL A 227 -16.54 -8.70 -0.61
CA VAL A 227 -17.13 -10.02 -0.81
C VAL A 227 -18.48 -10.03 -0.11
N LYS A 228 -19.52 -10.45 -0.83
CA LYS A 228 -20.88 -10.55 -0.29
C LYS A 228 -21.07 -11.85 0.50
#